data_AF-A0A327HVP1-F1
#
_entry.id   AF-A0A327HVP1-F1
#
_cell.length_a   1.000
_cell.length_b   1.000
_cell.length_c   1.000
_cell.angle_alpha   90.00
_cell.angle_beta   90.00
_cell.angle_gamma   90.00
#
_symmetry.space_group_name_H-M   'P 1'
#
loop_
_entity.id
_entity.type
_entity.pdbx_description
1 polymer ?
#
loop_
_entity_poly.entity_id
_entity_poly.type
_entity_poly.pdbx_seq_one_letter_code
_entity_poly.pdbx_strand_id
1 'polypeptide(L)'
;MTMFNLVSVPDKDNPNNIIIEPYKDIFLENPDSTKLDWTDKIDIEEIKLTPLTELNKSTMFKFVEDDDDYAFTQYKIGVQNHLYGSQFFDATTSSNNLPTILTGEEEIIPEPFAATVPRPLMNQFPDFIVPTIYSYNADDGTSEPFDNSPRIMYRNYHGSTGVQTLTSCTYYVPNQNGVSGDATEDEFLQFSHLTDIPTTLSTTDFHFGICQLIQPIGNPTTNNLFNTYWLPYLNELYNPDTRTMSLKVNLTSGDINTFKFFDTVFIKNREFRVNKIDYKPNDLATVEFILIP
;
A
#
# COMPACT_ATOMS: atom_id res chain seq x y z
N MET A 1 5.81 -1.67 -7.08
CA MET A 1 5.27 -2.92 -6.52
C MET A 1 4.89 -2.76 -5.05
N THR A 2 5.72 -2.13 -4.21
CA THR A 2 5.53 -2.10 -2.74
C THR A 2 4.42 -1.16 -2.23
N MET A 3 4.20 0.02 -2.82
CA MET A 3 3.20 0.97 -2.28
C MET A 3 1.78 0.37 -2.17
N PHE A 4 1.33 -0.34 -3.20
CA PHE A 4 -0.04 -0.89 -3.34
C PHE A 4 -0.09 -2.42 -3.19
N ASN A 5 0.98 -3.04 -2.69
CA ASN A 5 1.12 -4.50 -2.64
C ASN A 5 0.75 -5.18 -3.97
N LEU A 6 1.37 -4.72 -5.06
CA LEU A 6 1.07 -5.19 -6.40
C LEU A 6 1.70 -6.55 -6.66
N VAL A 7 1.01 -7.38 -7.44
CA VAL A 7 1.51 -8.65 -7.96
C VAL A 7 1.50 -8.63 -9.48
N SER A 8 2.44 -9.34 -10.10
CA SER A 8 2.52 -9.49 -11.55
C SER A 8 2.04 -10.89 -11.95
N VAL A 9 1.05 -10.97 -12.83
CA VAL A 9 0.50 -12.22 -13.37
C VAL A 9 0.67 -12.21 -14.90
N PRO A 10 1.18 -13.29 -15.52
CA PRO A 10 1.22 -13.37 -16.97
C PRO A 10 -0.19 -13.39 -17.56
N ASP A 11 -0.40 -12.64 -18.63
CA ASP A 11 -1.64 -12.71 -19.39
C ASP A 11 -1.63 -13.97 -20.27
N LYS A 12 -2.64 -14.82 -20.08
CA LYS A 12 -2.75 -16.08 -20.83
C LYS A 12 -3.24 -15.89 -22.26
N ASP A 13 -4.05 -14.86 -22.51
CA ASP A 13 -4.59 -14.58 -23.83
C ASP A 13 -3.59 -13.80 -24.68
N ASN A 14 -2.63 -13.11 -24.03
CA ASN A 14 -1.57 -12.39 -24.70
C ASN A 14 -0.21 -12.54 -23.99
N PRO A 15 0.72 -13.36 -24.52
CA PRO A 15 2.04 -13.58 -23.89
C PRO A 15 2.94 -12.33 -23.87
N ASN A 16 2.58 -11.27 -24.59
CA ASN A 16 3.30 -9.99 -24.56
C ASN A 16 2.72 -9.01 -23.53
N ASN A 17 1.73 -9.43 -22.74
CA ASN A 17 1.09 -8.62 -21.72
C ASN A 17 1.38 -9.20 -20.32
N ILE A 18 1.59 -8.30 -19.36
CA ILE A 18 1.75 -8.62 -17.94
C ILE A 18 0.71 -7.81 -17.20
N ILE A 19 -0.13 -8.51 -16.44
CA ILE A 19 -1.14 -7.91 -15.59
C ILE A 19 -0.47 -7.53 -14.27
N ILE A 20 -0.62 -6.27 -13.85
CA ILE A 20 -0.09 -5.77 -12.59
C ILE A 20 -1.24 -5.17 -11.81
N GLU A 21 -1.65 -5.85 -10.76
CA GLU A 21 -2.82 -5.49 -9.95
C GLU A 21 -2.50 -5.68 -8.47
N PRO A 22 -3.24 -5.04 -7.56
CA PRO A 22 -3.13 -5.31 -6.13
C PRO A 22 -3.35 -6.79 -5.80
N TYR A 23 -2.60 -7.30 -4.81
CA TYR A 23 -2.74 -8.67 -4.32
C TYR A 23 -4.20 -9.03 -4.01
N LYS A 24 -4.91 -8.12 -3.34
CA LYS A 24 -6.30 -8.26 -2.95
C LYS A 24 -7.20 -8.51 -4.17
N ASP A 25 -6.99 -7.75 -5.23
CA ASP A 25 -7.83 -7.78 -6.43
C ASP A 25 -7.61 -9.06 -7.24
N ILE A 26 -6.39 -9.62 -7.18
CA ILE A 26 -6.05 -10.88 -7.86
C ILE A 26 -6.48 -12.11 -7.07
N PHE A 27 -6.27 -12.14 -5.76
CA PHE A 27 -6.36 -13.38 -4.97
C PHE A 27 -7.52 -13.44 -3.98
N LEU A 28 -8.18 -12.32 -3.68
CA LEU A 28 -9.27 -12.23 -2.70
C LEU A 28 -10.60 -11.83 -3.33
N GLU A 29 -10.59 -10.84 -4.22
CA GLU A 29 -11.80 -10.23 -4.79
C GLU A 29 -11.97 -10.49 -6.28
N ASN A 30 -11.16 -11.38 -6.86
CA ASN A 30 -11.18 -11.65 -8.29
C ASN A 30 -12.46 -12.41 -8.71
N PRO A 31 -13.38 -11.77 -9.46
CA PRO A 31 -14.63 -12.42 -9.89
C PRO A 31 -14.40 -13.53 -10.92
N ASP A 32 -13.24 -13.55 -11.59
CA ASP A 32 -12.87 -14.56 -12.58
C ASP A 32 -12.18 -15.78 -11.95
N SER A 33 -11.94 -15.77 -10.63
CA SER A 33 -11.38 -16.91 -9.91
C SER A 33 -12.39 -18.06 -9.87
N THR A 34 -11.91 -19.25 -10.19
CA THR A 34 -12.69 -20.48 -10.18
C THR A 34 -12.13 -21.47 -9.18
N LYS A 35 -13.00 -22.29 -8.60
CA LYS A 35 -12.60 -23.40 -7.74
C LYS A 35 -12.52 -24.69 -8.55
N LEU A 36 -11.33 -25.29 -8.60
CA LEU A 36 -11.05 -26.54 -9.30
C LEU A 36 -10.97 -27.71 -8.31
N ASP A 37 -11.55 -28.86 -8.64
CA ASP A 37 -11.43 -30.06 -7.78
C ASP A 37 -10.30 -30.97 -8.28
N TRP A 38 -9.23 -31.07 -7.48
CA TRP A 38 -8.08 -31.94 -7.77
C TRP A 38 -7.98 -33.12 -6.80
N THR A 39 -9.05 -33.43 -6.05
CA THR A 39 -9.07 -34.51 -5.04
C THR A 39 -8.60 -35.85 -5.62
N ASP A 40 -9.04 -36.19 -6.83
CA ASP A 40 -8.71 -37.45 -7.50
C ASP A 40 -7.41 -37.37 -8.33
N LYS A 41 -6.76 -36.20 -8.38
CA LYS A 41 -5.52 -35.99 -9.16
C LYS A 41 -4.25 -36.07 -8.30
N ILE A 42 -4.39 -36.09 -6.98
CA ILE A 42 -3.24 -36.05 -6.07
C ILE A 42 -2.82 -37.43 -5.59
N ASP A 43 -1.53 -37.58 -5.36
CA ASP A 43 -1.00 -38.69 -4.57
C ASP A 43 -1.16 -38.39 -3.07
N ILE A 44 -1.88 -39.24 -2.34
CA ILE A 44 -2.24 -39.04 -0.93
C ILE A 44 -1.30 -39.78 0.04
N GLU A 45 -0.29 -40.50 -0.46
CA GLU A 45 0.56 -41.35 0.39
C GLU A 45 1.34 -40.52 1.43
N GLU A 46 1.73 -39.28 1.10
CA GLU A 46 2.41 -38.36 2.04
C GLU A 46 1.84 -36.93 1.97
N ILE A 47 0.77 -36.66 2.71
CA ILE A 47 0.29 -35.29 2.95
C ILE A 47 0.99 -34.72 4.18
N LYS A 48 1.92 -33.78 3.98
CA LYS A 48 2.57 -33.04 5.06
C LYS A 48 2.29 -31.54 4.96
N LEU A 49 1.44 -31.06 5.85
CA LEU A 49 1.20 -29.63 6.05
C LEU A 49 2.27 -29.07 6.98
N THR A 50 2.90 -27.97 6.56
CA THR A 50 3.95 -27.30 7.32
C THR A 50 3.51 -25.87 7.65
N PRO A 51 3.65 -25.40 8.91
CA PRO A 51 3.38 -24.00 9.24
C PRO A 51 4.36 -23.05 8.56
N LEU A 52 3.89 -21.84 8.27
CA LEU A 52 4.76 -20.74 7.85
C LEU A 52 5.48 -20.17 9.07
N THR A 53 6.74 -20.57 9.25
CA THR A 53 7.59 -20.10 10.36
C THR A 53 8.64 -19.08 9.92
N GLU A 54 8.87 -18.96 8.62
CA GLU A 54 9.83 -18.03 8.01
C GLU A 54 9.15 -16.70 7.67
N LEU A 55 8.47 -16.11 8.65
CA LEU A 55 7.82 -14.81 8.55
C LEU A 55 8.49 -13.81 9.49
N ASN A 56 8.51 -12.54 9.09
CA ASN A 56 9.05 -11.47 9.92
C ASN A 56 8.13 -11.22 11.12
N LYS A 57 8.70 -11.08 12.31
CA LYS A 57 7.95 -10.81 13.54
C LYS A 57 7.32 -9.41 13.54
N SER A 58 7.99 -8.44 12.92
CA SER A 58 7.52 -7.07 12.83
C SER A 58 7.92 -6.44 11.52
N THR A 59 7.05 -5.60 10.97
CA THR A 59 7.28 -4.90 9.72
C THR A 59 6.97 -3.41 9.87
N MET A 60 7.91 -2.55 9.49
CA MET A 60 7.72 -1.11 9.43
C MET A 60 7.40 -0.70 7.98
N PHE A 61 6.20 -0.19 7.76
CA PHE A 61 5.81 0.44 6.51
C PHE A 61 6.10 1.93 6.62
N LYS A 62 7.05 2.43 5.83
CA LYS A 62 7.47 3.83 5.89
C LYS A 62 7.81 4.36 4.50
N PHE A 63 8.01 5.67 4.41
CA PHE A 63 8.49 6.32 3.20
C PHE A 63 10.00 6.57 3.29
N VAL A 64 10.61 6.99 2.19
CA VAL A 64 11.97 7.53 2.23
C VAL A 64 12.00 8.71 3.21
N GLU A 65 12.99 8.72 4.09
CA GLU A 65 13.19 9.80 5.07
C GLU A 65 14.06 10.88 4.43
N ASP A 66 13.46 12.04 4.17
CA ASP A 66 14.18 13.26 3.80
C ASP A 66 14.49 14.04 5.08
N ASP A 67 15.63 13.77 5.71
CA ASP A 67 15.97 14.34 7.03
C ASP A 67 16.06 15.88 7.03
N ASP A 68 16.39 16.48 5.88
CA ASP A 68 16.44 17.93 5.68
C ASP A 68 15.03 18.57 5.56
N ASP A 69 13.96 17.78 5.39
CA ASP A 69 12.58 18.27 5.39
C ASP A 69 12.20 18.70 6.80
N TYR A 70 12.25 20.01 7.04
CA TYR A 70 12.01 20.58 8.35
C TYR A 70 10.59 20.27 8.87
N ALA A 71 9.58 20.31 8.00
CA ALA A 71 8.20 20.08 8.41
C ALA A 71 7.99 18.63 8.86
N PHE A 72 8.54 17.68 8.09
CA PHE A 72 8.55 16.26 8.47
C PHE A 72 9.30 16.03 9.79
N THR A 73 10.49 16.60 9.94
CA THR A 73 11.31 16.44 11.15
C THR A 73 10.64 17.05 12.39
N GLN A 74 10.01 18.22 12.27
CA GLN A 74 9.25 18.81 13.38
C GLN A 74 8.05 17.96 13.76
N TYR A 75 7.33 17.40 12.78
CA TYR A 75 6.26 16.45 13.07
C TYR A 75 6.80 15.24 13.84
N LYS A 76 7.82 14.56 13.29
CA LYS A 76 8.45 13.36 13.87
C LYS A 76 8.83 13.59 15.34
N ILE A 77 9.49 14.70 15.65
CA ILE A 77 9.87 15.06 17.03
C ILE A 77 8.63 15.32 17.89
N GLY A 78 7.66 16.08 17.37
CA GLY A 78 6.44 16.46 18.08
C GLY A 78 5.55 15.27 18.46
N VAL A 79 5.62 14.16 17.71
CA VAL A 79 4.84 12.93 17.96
C VAL A 79 5.69 11.74 18.39
N GLN A 80 6.74 11.98 19.18
CA GLN A 80 7.55 10.92 19.81
C GLN A 80 8.24 9.97 18.80
N ASN A 81 8.86 10.54 17.76
CA ASN A 81 9.57 9.84 16.68
C ASN A 81 8.70 8.97 15.76
N HIS A 82 7.38 9.16 15.77
CA HIS A 82 6.52 8.54 14.77
C HIS A 82 6.73 9.20 13.40
N LEU A 83 7.15 8.41 12.41
CA LEU A 83 7.36 8.85 11.03
C LEU A 83 6.02 9.21 10.38
N TYR A 84 5.96 10.36 9.70
CA TYR A 84 4.69 10.81 9.11
C TYR A 84 4.17 9.80 8.07
N GLY A 85 2.96 9.29 8.30
CA GLY A 85 2.30 8.35 7.40
C GLY A 85 2.77 6.90 7.49
N SER A 86 3.60 6.54 8.49
CA SER A 86 4.07 5.15 8.66
C SER A 86 3.05 4.26 9.37
N GLN A 87 3.21 2.95 9.20
CA GLN A 87 2.47 1.94 9.93
C GLN A 87 3.42 0.87 10.46
N PHE A 88 3.25 0.50 11.74
CA PHE A 88 3.94 -0.64 12.33
C PHE A 88 2.99 -1.84 12.38
N PHE A 89 3.45 -2.98 11.86
CA PHE A 89 2.76 -4.26 12.00
C PHE A 89 3.53 -5.14 12.98
N ASP A 90 2.83 -5.65 13.99
CA ASP A 90 3.38 -6.47 15.06
C ASP A 90 2.72 -7.86 15.06
N ALA A 91 3.51 -8.88 14.74
CA ALA A 91 3.10 -10.28 14.75
C ALA A 91 3.68 -11.05 15.95
N THR A 92 4.06 -10.36 17.04
CA THR A 92 4.47 -11.00 18.31
C THR A 92 3.35 -11.83 18.93
N THR A 93 2.09 -11.45 18.68
CA THR A 93 0.91 -12.20 19.09
C THR A 93 0.06 -12.59 17.88
N SER A 94 -0.40 -13.83 17.88
CA SER A 94 -1.34 -14.34 16.88
C SER A 94 -2.74 -13.77 17.09
N SER A 95 -3.61 -13.94 16.09
CA SER A 95 -5.04 -13.57 16.17
C SER A 95 -5.79 -14.23 17.33
N ASN A 96 -5.28 -15.34 17.87
CA ASN A 96 -5.83 -16.03 19.05
C ASN A 96 -5.21 -15.56 20.37
N ASN A 97 -4.50 -14.42 20.38
CA ASN A 97 -3.78 -13.85 21.54
C ASN A 97 -2.69 -14.76 22.12
N LEU A 98 -2.14 -15.68 21.32
CA LEU A 98 -1.01 -16.52 21.73
C LEU A 98 0.30 -15.94 21.18
N PRO A 99 1.40 -15.96 21.96
CA PRO A 99 2.72 -15.56 21.47
C PRO A 99 3.13 -16.36 20.23
N THR A 100 3.73 -15.70 19.25
CA THR A 100 4.29 -16.36 18.07
C THR A 100 5.77 -16.73 18.30
N ILE A 101 6.30 -17.64 17.48
CA ILE A 101 7.72 -18.00 17.45
C ILE A 101 8.52 -17.21 16.41
N LEU A 102 7.88 -16.21 15.78
CA LEU A 102 8.45 -15.48 14.66
C LEU A 102 9.62 -14.61 15.13
N THR A 103 10.55 -14.39 14.21
CA THR A 103 11.74 -13.56 14.42
C THR A 103 11.96 -12.68 13.20
N GLY A 104 12.94 -11.78 13.26
CA GLY A 104 13.22 -10.88 12.14
C GLY A 104 12.36 -9.64 12.14
N GLU A 105 12.88 -8.62 11.46
CA GLU A 105 12.28 -7.31 11.28
C GLU A 105 12.44 -6.93 9.82
N GLU A 106 11.44 -6.27 9.25
CA GLU A 106 11.44 -5.85 7.86
C GLU A 106 10.99 -4.40 7.72
N GLU A 107 11.51 -3.72 6.71
CA GLU A 107 11.02 -2.41 6.31
C GLU A 107 10.47 -2.49 4.88
N ILE A 108 9.27 -1.96 4.69
CA ILE A 108 8.66 -1.79 3.37
C ILE A 108 8.69 -0.31 3.05
N ILE A 109 9.47 0.03 2.02
CA ILE A 109 9.68 1.40 1.57
C ILE A 109 9.29 1.50 0.08
N PRO A 110 8.35 2.39 -0.30
CA PRO A 110 7.99 2.62 -1.68
C PRO A 110 8.97 3.62 -2.31
N GLU A 111 10.22 3.21 -2.47
CA GLU A 111 11.22 4.04 -3.15
C GLU A 111 10.75 4.43 -4.57
N PRO A 112 11.03 5.65 -5.02
CA PRO A 112 11.83 6.70 -4.37
C PRO A 112 11.01 7.71 -3.55
N PHE A 113 9.78 7.39 -3.13
CA PHE A 113 8.86 8.39 -2.61
C PHE A 113 9.02 8.67 -1.11
N ALA A 114 9.00 9.95 -0.75
CA ALA A 114 8.94 10.41 0.64
C ALA A 114 7.54 10.92 1.00
N ALA A 115 7.22 10.94 2.30
CA ALA A 115 5.98 11.52 2.82
C ALA A 115 6.03 13.06 2.74
N THR A 116 4.88 13.72 2.76
CA THR A 116 4.81 15.20 2.82
C THR A 116 3.78 15.64 3.81
N VAL A 117 4.16 16.56 4.70
CA VAL A 117 3.25 17.19 5.66
C VAL A 117 2.49 18.34 4.98
N PRO A 118 1.17 18.25 4.77
CA PRO A 118 0.35 19.40 4.42
C PRO A 118 0.07 20.26 5.66
N ARG A 119 0.07 21.58 5.50
CA ARG A 119 -0.40 22.53 6.51
C ARG A 119 -0.80 23.87 5.89
N PRO A 120 -1.56 24.71 6.61
CA PRO A 120 -1.69 26.11 6.25
C PRO A 120 -0.32 26.73 5.97
N LEU A 121 -0.19 27.46 4.85
CA LEU A 121 1.04 28.13 4.45
C LEU A 121 1.59 28.97 5.61
N MET A 122 0.69 29.70 6.26
CA MET A 122 0.93 30.42 7.52
C MET A 122 -0.29 30.31 8.43
N ASN A 123 -0.09 30.46 9.74
CA ASN A 123 -1.17 30.34 10.74
C ASN A 123 -2.32 31.33 10.50
N GLN A 124 -2.05 32.49 9.92
CA GLN A 124 -3.06 33.50 9.59
C GLN A 124 -3.85 33.21 8.30
N PHE A 125 -3.43 32.19 7.52
CA PHE A 125 -4.06 31.78 6.26
C PHE A 125 -4.58 30.33 6.36
N PRO A 126 -5.59 30.06 7.22
CA PRO A 126 -5.97 28.71 7.61
C PRO A 126 -6.53 27.84 6.46
N ASP A 127 -7.07 28.45 5.41
CA ASP A 127 -7.60 27.77 4.21
C ASP A 127 -6.57 27.65 3.07
N PHE A 128 -5.40 28.26 3.22
CA PHE A 128 -4.30 28.13 2.25
C PHE A 128 -3.39 26.95 2.61
N ILE A 129 -3.94 25.74 2.56
CA ILE A 129 -3.21 24.51 2.89
C ILE A 129 -2.39 24.05 1.69
N VAL A 130 -1.09 23.87 1.90
CA VAL A 130 -0.11 23.47 0.88
C VAL A 130 0.75 22.32 1.39
N PRO A 131 1.31 21.48 0.50
CA PRO A 131 2.39 20.58 0.88
C PRO A 131 3.62 21.40 1.27
N THR A 132 4.20 21.13 2.44
CA THR A 132 5.40 21.86 2.90
C THR A 132 6.64 21.00 2.75
N ILE A 133 7.61 21.50 1.97
CA ILE A 133 8.88 20.84 1.67
C ILE A 133 9.95 21.93 1.64
N TYR A 134 10.77 22.00 2.69
CA TYR A 134 11.87 22.97 2.80
C TYR A 134 12.84 22.55 3.92
N SER A 135 14.09 22.99 3.83
CA SER A 135 15.04 22.96 4.94
C SER A 135 15.00 24.27 5.71
N TYR A 136 15.34 24.25 6.99
CA TYR A 136 15.33 25.44 7.86
C TYR A 136 16.63 25.57 8.63
N ASN A 137 17.24 26.74 8.55
CA ASN A 137 18.42 27.09 9.31
C ASN A 137 18.01 27.87 10.58
N ALA A 138 18.26 27.28 11.75
CA ALA A 138 17.93 27.89 13.02
C ALA A 138 18.86 29.06 13.41
N ASP A 139 20.06 29.14 12.83
CA ASP A 139 21.06 30.16 13.19
C ASP A 139 20.71 31.53 12.60
N ASP A 140 20.13 31.58 11.40
CA ASP A 140 19.72 32.81 10.72
C ASP A 140 18.20 32.94 10.51
N GLY A 141 17.44 31.89 10.82
CA GLY A 141 15.97 31.87 10.74
C GLY A 141 15.43 31.79 9.32
N THR A 142 16.21 31.27 8.37
CA THR A 142 15.83 31.20 6.96
C THR A 142 15.39 29.80 6.53
N SER A 143 14.56 29.74 5.48
CA SER A 143 14.13 28.51 4.81
C SER A 143 14.74 28.42 3.42
N GLU A 144 15.23 27.24 3.03
CA GLU A 144 15.90 27.02 1.76
C GLU A 144 15.36 25.79 1.02
N PRO A 145 15.48 25.74 -0.32
CA PRO A 145 15.29 24.49 -1.05
C PRO A 145 16.39 23.49 -0.70
N PHE A 146 16.09 22.20 -0.79
CA PHE A 146 17.05 21.12 -0.59
C PHE A 146 16.83 20.01 -1.64
N ASP A 147 17.82 19.14 -1.81
CA ASP A 147 17.69 17.95 -2.66
C ASP A 147 16.73 16.97 -1.99
N ASN A 148 15.54 16.80 -2.59
CA ASN A 148 14.43 16.10 -1.97
C ASN A 148 13.91 14.97 -2.85
N SER A 149 13.41 13.92 -2.20
CA SER A 149 12.79 12.79 -2.86
C SER A 149 11.48 13.20 -3.58
N PRO A 150 11.08 12.54 -4.67
CA PRO A 150 9.77 12.79 -5.28
C PRO A 150 8.62 12.52 -4.29
N ARG A 151 7.51 13.24 -4.46
CA ARG A 151 6.29 13.11 -3.66
C ARG A 151 5.12 12.67 -4.54
N ILE A 152 4.19 11.88 -3.98
CA ILE A 152 2.92 11.52 -4.61
C ILE A 152 1.78 12.17 -3.83
N MET A 153 0.88 12.84 -4.53
CA MET A 153 -0.27 13.53 -3.95
C MET A 153 -1.48 13.41 -4.85
N TYR A 154 -2.65 13.46 -4.25
CA TYR A 154 -3.87 13.77 -4.96
C TYR A 154 -3.95 15.27 -5.21
N ARG A 155 -4.55 15.63 -6.34
CA ARG A 155 -5.20 16.94 -6.46
C ARG A 155 -6.48 16.87 -5.63
N ASN A 156 -6.58 17.70 -4.60
CA ASN A 156 -7.78 17.77 -3.77
C ASN A 156 -8.94 18.34 -4.58
N TYR A 157 -10.10 17.67 -4.51
CA TYR A 157 -11.27 18.08 -5.27
C TYR A 157 -12.21 18.95 -4.43
N HIS A 158 -12.34 20.22 -4.81
CA HIS A 158 -13.21 21.17 -4.12
C HIS A 158 -14.47 21.41 -4.94
N GLY A 159 -15.50 20.59 -4.70
CA GLY A 159 -16.77 20.67 -5.42
C GLY A 159 -16.60 20.64 -6.95
N SER A 160 -17.55 21.19 -7.71
CA SER A 160 -17.54 21.10 -9.17
C SER A 160 -16.41 21.87 -9.88
N THR A 161 -15.69 22.76 -9.18
CA THR A 161 -14.69 23.65 -9.79
C THR A 161 -13.29 23.02 -9.81
N GLY A 162 -12.99 22.11 -8.87
CA GLY A 162 -11.69 21.46 -8.78
C GLY A 162 -10.54 22.40 -8.38
N VAL A 163 -10.87 23.57 -7.81
CA VAL A 163 -9.94 24.59 -7.30
C VAL A 163 -10.40 25.02 -5.91
N GLN A 164 -9.46 25.29 -5.01
CA GLN A 164 -9.74 25.84 -3.68
C GLN A 164 -9.81 27.36 -3.78
N THR A 165 -10.93 27.96 -3.36
CA THR A 165 -11.08 29.41 -3.22
C THR A 165 -10.69 29.85 -1.81
N LEU A 166 -9.75 30.77 -1.71
CA LEU A 166 -9.24 31.36 -0.49
C LEU A 166 -10.18 32.46 -0.01
N THR A 167 -10.45 32.46 1.29
CA THR A 167 -11.23 33.47 2.01
C THR A 167 -10.39 34.25 3.01
N SER A 168 -9.23 33.71 3.41
CA SER A 168 -8.32 34.37 4.36
C SER A 168 -7.34 35.35 3.71
N CYS A 169 -7.03 35.18 2.43
CA CYS A 169 -6.07 35.99 1.70
C CYS A 169 -6.26 35.92 0.18
N THR A 170 -5.58 36.82 -0.52
CA THR A 170 -5.29 36.73 -1.95
C THR A 170 -3.78 36.67 -2.16
N TYR A 171 -3.33 36.23 -3.34
CA TYR A 171 -1.91 36.22 -3.71
C TYR A 171 -1.69 36.83 -5.10
N TYR A 172 -0.45 37.24 -5.37
CA TYR A 172 -0.06 37.85 -6.64
C TYR A 172 0.47 36.79 -7.59
N VAL A 173 -0.11 36.71 -8.79
CA VAL A 173 0.36 35.89 -9.91
C VAL A 173 1.00 36.82 -10.94
N PRO A 174 2.30 36.65 -11.27
CA PRO A 174 2.95 37.46 -12.30
C PRO A 174 2.47 37.12 -13.72
N ASN A 175 2.65 38.05 -14.65
CA ASN A 175 2.48 37.77 -16.09
C ASN A 175 3.40 36.62 -16.51
N GLN A 176 2.84 35.56 -17.10
CA GLN A 176 3.60 34.40 -17.56
C GLN A 176 3.00 33.81 -18.84
N ASN A 177 3.83 33.30 -19.75
CA ASN A 177 3.41 32.63 -21.00
C ASN A 177 2.41 33.42 -21.86
N GLY A 178 2.49 34.76 -21.84
CA GLY A 178 1.59 35.63 -22.61
C GLY A 178 0.20 35.84 -21.98
N VAL A 179 -0.03 35.33 -20.77
CA VAL A 179 -1.23 35.56 -19.97
C VAL A 179 -0.96 36.71 -18.98
N SER A 180 -1.91 37.64 -18.87
CA SER A 180 -1.88 38.69 -17.86
C SER A 180 -2.00 38.06 -16.47
N GLY A 181 -1.15 38.49 -15.55
CA GLY A 181 -1.20 38.08 -14.16
C GLY A 181 -2.40 38.68 -13.43
N ASP A 182 -2.61 38.21 -12.20
CA ASP A 182 -3.66 38.66 -11.30
C ASP A 182 -3.02 39.15 -9.99
N ALA A 183 -3.40 40.35 -9.55
CA ALA A 183 -2.88 40.93 -8.32
C ALA A 183 -3.61 40.46 -7.05
N THR A 184 -4.76 39.83 -7.22
CA THR A 184 -5.69 39.45 -6.16
C THR A 184 -6.27 38.05 -6.40
N GLU A 185 -5.45 37.12 -6.89
CA GLU A 185 -5.87 35.74 -7.09
C GLU A 185 -6.27 35.11 -5.75
N ASP A 186 -7.42 34.46 -5.73
CA ASP A 186 -7.93 33.75 -4.57
C ASP A 186 -8.14 32.25 -4.84
N GLU A 187 -7.98 31.77 -6.08
CA GLU A 187 -8.13 30.35 -6.39
C GLU A 187 -6.77 29.66 -6.54
N PHE A 188 -6.65 28.42 -6.04
CA PHE A 188 -5.46 27.61 -6.29
C PHE A 188 -5.75 26.11 -6.39
N LEU A 189 -4.79 25.38 -6.95
CA LEU A 189 -4.81 23.91 -6.96
C LEU A 189 -4.21 23.38 -5.67
N GLN A 190 -5.05 22.78 -4.84
CA GLN A 190 -4.62 22.15 -3.60
C GLN A 190 -4.20 20.70 -3.84
N PHE A 191 -3.10 20.29 -3.21
CA PHE A 191 -2.56 18.94 -3.27
C PHE A 191 -2.19 18.44 -1.88
N SER A 192 -2.45 17.16 -1.62
CA SER A 192 -2.04 16.47 -0.39
C SER A 192 -2.04 14.96 -0.58
N HIS A 193 -1.57 14.22 0.42
CA HIS A 193 -1.70 12.76 0.45
C HIS A 193 -3.15 12.28 0.62
N LEU A 194 -4.08 13.20 0.91
CA LEU A 194 -5.51 12.94 1.08
C LEU A 194 -6.25 13.29 -0.20
N THR A 195 -7.35 12.59 -0.48
CA THR A 195 -8.24 12.92 -1.61
C THR A 195 -9.07 14.18 -1.36
N ASP A 196 -9.51 14.42 -0.12
CA ASP A 196 -10.30 15.59 0.26
C ASP A 196 -9.67 16.35 1.42
N ILE A 197 -9.75 17.68 1.36
CA ILE A 197 -9.46 18.58 2.47
C ILE A 197 -10.61 19.62 2.55
N PRO A 198 -11.25 19.80 3.72
CA PRO A 198 -11.11 18.98 4.92
C PRO A 198 -11.50 17.51 4.68
N THR A 199 -10.96 16.60 5.49
CA THR A 199 -11.27 15.17 5.33
C THR A 199 -12.75 14.85 5.57
N THR A 200 -13.24 13.85 4.85
CA THR A 200 -14.60 13.33 4.89
C THR A 200 -14.57 11.82 5.20
N LEU A 201 -15.75 11.21 5.36
CA LEU A 201 -15.85 9.75 5.59
C LEU A 201 -15.38 8.91 4.40
N SER A 202 -15.34 9.48 3.19
CA SER A 202 -14.88 8.81 1.97
C SER A 202 -13.42 9.12 1.62
N THR A 203 -12.74 9.96 2.41
CA THR A 203 -11.37 10.35 2.11
C THR A 203 -10.44 9.15 2.17
N THR A 204 -9.74 8.93 1.06
CA THR A 204 -8.59 8.03 0.92
C THR A 204 -7.30 8.76 1.22
N ASP A 205 -6.36 8.06 1.84
CA ASP A 205 -5.00 8.51 2.17
C ASP A 205 -3.95 7.63 1.49
N PHE A 206 -2.95 8.24 0.84
CA PHE A 206 -1.78 7.55 0.28
C PHE A 206 -0.64 7.32 1.28
N HIS A 207 -0.85 7.54 2.57
CA HIS A 207 0.03 7.04 3.62
C HIS A 207 -0.26 5.59 3.99
N PHE A 208 0.70 4.92 4.64
CA PHE A 208 0.51 3.58 5.17
C PHE A 208 -0.39 3.57 6.40
N GLY A 209 -0.09 4.42 7.38
CA GLY A 209 -0.82 4.43 8.65
C GLY A 209 -1.55 5.74 8.92
N ILE A 210 -2.34 5.74 9.99
CA ILE A 210 -2.99 6.95 10.50
C ILE A 210 -1.94 7.88 11.11
N CYS A 211 -2.03 9.18 10.84
CA CYS A 211 -1.19 10.19 11.45
C CYS A 211 -2.02 11.36 12.00
N GLN A 212 -1.48 12.10 12.97
CA GLN A 212 -2.16 13.29 13.45
C GLN A 212 -2.10 14.37 12.37
N LEU A 213 -3.27 14.85 11.92
CA LEU A 213 -3.35 15.90 10.90
C LEU A 213 -3.32 17.30 11.53
N ILE A 214 -2.64 18.22 10.85
CA ILE A 214 -2.56 19.63 11.25
C ILE A 214 -3.90 20.31 10.91
N GLN A 215 -4.55 20.92 11.89
CA GLN A 215 -5.84 21.58 11.66
C GLN A 215 -5.66 22.84 10.78
N PRO A 216 -6.62 23.14 9.88
CA PRO A 216 -7.97 22.59 9.80
C PRO A 216 -8.16 21.45 8.78
N ILE A 217 -7.12 20.66 8.47
CA ILE A 217 -7.18 19.57 7.46
C ILE A 217 -8.27 18.53 7.79
N GLY A 218 -8.58 18.32 9.07
CA GLY A 218 -9.62 17.39 9.51
C GLY A 218 -9.06 16.23 10.32
N ASN A 219 -9.73 15.09 10.23
CA ASN A 219 -9.41 13.88 10.99
C ASN A 219 -8.69 12.84 10.12
N PRO A 220 -7.78 12.03 10.68
CA PRO A 220 -7.18 10.92 9.96
C PRO A 220 -8.22 9.90 9.49
N THR A 221 -7.89 9.19 8.42
CA THR A 221 -8.74 8.15 7.81
C THR A 221 -8.09 6.78 7.93
N THR A 222 -8.90 5.76 8.16
CA THR A 222 -8.45 4.36 8.10
C THR A 222 -8.42 3.82 6.67
N ASN A 223 -8.95 4.56 5.68
CA ASN A 223 -8.85 4.20 4.27
C ASN A 223 -7.48 4.63 3.72
N ASN A 224 -6.46 3.81 4.02
CA ASN A 224 -5.05 4.09 3.78
C ASN A 224 -4.36 2.88 3.11
N LEU A 225 -3.10 3.05 2.67
CA LEU A 225 -2.39 2.01 1.93
C LEU A 225 -2.27 0.70 2.71
N PHE A 226 -2.03 0.76 4.02
CA PHE A 226 -1.87 -0.44 4.81
C PHE A 226 -3.18 -1.22 4.91
N ASN A 227 -4.26 -0.57 5.37
CA ASN A 227 -5.54 -1.25 5.59
C ASN A 227 -6.14 -1.78 4.27
N THR A 228 -5.95 -1.06 3.17
CA THR A 228 -6.54 -1.41 1.88
C THR A 228 -5.75 -2.50 1.15
N TYR A 229 -4.41 -2.41 1.12
CA TYR A 229 -3.59 -3.26 0.24
C TYR A 229 -2.71 -4.27 0.97
N TRP A 230 -2.27 -3.97 2.19
CA TRP A 230 -1.32 -4.81 2.92
C TRP A 230 -1.99 -5.69 3.98
N LEU A 231 -2.94 -5.14 4.74
CA LEU A 231 -3.60 -5.85 5.82
C LEU A 231 -4.32 -7.13 5.35
N PRO A 232 -5.05 -7.15 4.21
CA PRO A 232 -5.67 -8.39 3.72
C PRO A 232 -4.64 -9.49 3.42
N TYR A 233 -3.51 -9.12 2.81
CA TYR A 233 -2.41 -10.03 2.53
C TYR A 233 -1.76 -10.57 3.81
N LEU A 234 -1.43 -9.68 4.76
CA LEU A 234 -0.84 -10.07 6.04
C LEU A 234 -1.78 -10.95 6.87
N ASN A 235 -3.09 -10.69 6.82
CA ASN A 235 -4.09 -11.51 7.50
C ASN A 235 -4.14 -12.95 6.98
N GLU A 236 -3.96 -13.17 5.67
CA GLU A 236 -3.80 -14.53 5.14
C GLU A 236 -2.46 -15.13 5.55
N LEU A 237 -1.36 -14.38 5.37
CA LEU A 237 -0.01 -14.91 5.57
C LEU A 237 0.27 -15.30 7.02
N TYR A 238 -0.19 -14.49 7.97
CA TYR A 238 0.02 -14.67 9.42
C TYR A 238 -1.13 -15.41 10.11
N ASN A 239 -2.11 -15.93 9.36
CA ASN A 239 -3.18 -16.70 9.96
C ASN A 239 -2.62 -17.97 10.63
N PRO A 240 -3.03 -18.29 11.87
CA PRO A 240 -2.62 -19.51 12.55
C PRO A 240 -2.93 -20.82 11.82
N ASP A 241 -3.85 -20.82 10.85
CA ASP A 241 -4.23 -21.99 10.06
C ASP A 241 -3.56 -22.05 8.67
N THR A 242 -2.84 -20.99 8.27
CA THR A 242 -2.12 -20.99 6.98
C THR A 242 -0.95 -21.98 7.03
N ARG A 243 -0.92 -22.89 6.05
CA ARG A 243 0.08 -23.95 5.93
C ARG A 243 0.56 -24.06 4.49
N THR A 244 1.76 -24.55 4.28
CA THR A 244 2.22 -24.97 2.96
C THR A 244 2.27 -26.49 2.85
N MET A 245 2.12 -26.99 1.63
CA MET A 245 2.18 -28.40 1.31
C MET A 245 2.75 -28.57 -0.09
N SER A 246 3.57 -29.59 -0.30
CA SER A 246 4.03 -29.99 -1.64
C SER A 246 3.55 -31.41 -1.93
N LEU A 247 2.86 -31.61 -3.05
CA LEU A 247 2.36 -32.93 -3.46
C LEU A 247 2.70 -33.23 -4.91
N LYS A 248 2.69 -34.52 -5.22
CA LYS A 248 2.65 -35.00 -6.60
C LYS A 248 1.22 -34.97 -7.11
N VAL A 249 1.03 -34.36 -8.28
CA VAL A 249 -0.28 -34.14 -8.89
C VAL A 249 -0.24 -34.58 -10.35
N ASN A 250 -1.22 -35.39 -10.75
CA ASN A 250 -1.40 -35.82 -12.13
C ASN A 250 -2.09 -34.72 -12.95
N LEU A 251 -1.30 -33.74 -13.39
CA LEU A 251 -1.74 -32.65 -14.24
C LEU A 251 -1.51 -32.99 -15.72
N THR A 252 -2.53 -32.75 -16.54
CA THR A 252 -2.41 -32.88 -18.00
C THR A 252 -1.89 -31.57 -18.62
N SER A 253 -1.40 -31.62 -19.86
CA SER A 253 -1.03 -30.40 -20.58
C SER A 253 -2.21 -29.45 -20.77
N GLY A 254 -3.44 -30.00 -20.87
CA GLY A 254 -4.67 -29.22 -20.90
C GLY A 254 -4.92 -28.45 -19.60
N ASP A 255 -4.73 -29.13 -18.45
CA ASP A 255 -4.87 -28.50 -17.13
C ASP A 255 -3.90 -27.34 -16.96
N ILE A 256 -2.63 -27.52 -17.33
CA ILE A 256 -1.62 -26.46 -17.24
C ILE A 256 -1.98 -25.27 -18.15
N ASN A 257 -2.46 -25.55 -19.35
CA ASN A 257 -2.82 -24.51 -20.30
C ASN A 257 -3.99 -23.66 -19.80
N THR A 258 -4.97 -24.25 -19.10
CA THR A 258 -6.16 -23.53 -18.61
C THR A 258 -5.99 -22.96 -17.21
N PHE A 259 -5.21 -23.58 -16.32
CA PHE A 259 -5.07 -23.20 -14.90
C PHE A 259 -4.56 -21.78 -14.64
N LYS A 260 -5.34 -20.93 -13.97
CA LYS A 260 -4.90 -19.57 -13.62
C LYS A 260 -4.40 -19.57 -12.18
N PHE A 261 -3.29 -18.90 -11.89
CA PHE A 261 -2.69 -18.91 -10.55
C PHE A 261 -3.56 -18.25 -9.47
N PHE A 262 -4.55 -17.46 -9.87
CA PHE A 262 -5.56 -16.90 -8.97
C PHE A 262 -6.77 -17.82 -8.74
N ASP A 263 -6.87 -18.95 -9.44
CA ASP A 263 -7.86 -19.99 -9.15
C ASP A 263 -7.49 -20.71 -7.85
N THR A 264 -8.49 -21.24 -7.16
CA THR A 264 -8.30 -22.10 -5.99
C THR A 264 -8.49 -23.57 -6.34
N VAL A 265 -7.85 -24.43 -5.57
CA VAL A 265 -7.92 -25.87 -5.73
C VAL A 265 -8.50 -26.49 -4.47
N PHE A 266 -9.59 -27.23 -4.64
CA PHE A 266 -10.20 -28.04 -3.62
C PHE A 266 -9.59 -29.43 -3.61
N ILE A 267 -9.14 -29.85 -2.43
CA ILE A 267 -8.57 -31.18 -2.19
C ILE A 267 -9.25 -31.74 -0.93
N LYS A 268 -10.07 -32.77 -1.12
CA LYS A 268 -10.86 -33.46 -0.08
C LYS A 268 -11.85 -32.54 0.65
N ASN A 269 -11.40 -31.83 1.68
CA ASN A 269 -12.24 -30.99 2.55
C ASN A 269 -11.61 -29.63 2.85
N ARG A 270 -10.59 -29.26 2.08
CA ARG A 270 -9.83 -28.02 2.22
C ARG A 270 -9.62 -27.38 0.86
N GLU A 271 -9.53 -26.06 0.88
CA GLU A 271 -9.27 -25.22 -0.28
C GLU A 271 -7.85 -24.67 -0.18
N PHE A 272 -7.16 -24.62 -1.32
CA PHE A 272 -5.76 -24.25 -1.40
C PHE A 272 -5.53 -23.27 -2.54
N ARG A 273 -4.60 -22.34 -2.35
CA ARG A 273 -3.99 -21.56 -3.43
C ARG A 273 -2.78 -22.31 -3.96
N VAL A 274 -2.59 -22.32 -5.27
CA VAL A 274 -1.37 -22.88 -5.87
C VAL A 274 -0.29 -21.81 -5.85
N ASN A 275 0.83 -22.11 -5.19
CA ASN A 275 1.99 -21.23 -5.14
C ASN A 275 2.95 -21.50 -6.31
N LYS A 276 3.14 -22.78 -6.66
CA LYS A 276 4.10 -23.19 -7.68
C LYS A 276 3.71 -24.51 -8.32
N ILE A 277 3.97 -24.64 -9.61
CA ILE A 277 3.85 -25.90 -10.35
C ILE A 277 5.17 -26.19 -11.06
N ASP A 278 5.81 -27.32 -10.75
CA ASP A 278 6.89 -27.90 -11.55
C ASP A 278 6.31 -29.04 -12.39
N TYR A 279 6.07 -28.74 -13.67
CA TYR A 279 5.42 -29.65 -14.61
C TYR A 279 6.43 -30.23 -15.62
N LYS A 280 6.38 -31.54 -15.81
CA LYS A 280 7.08 -32.25 -16.89
C LYS A 280 6.10 -33.16 -17.63
N PRO A 281 6.08 -33.12 -18.98
CA PRO A 281 5.22 -34.02 -19.74
C PRO A 281 5.48 -35.50 -19.41
N ASN A 282 4.40 -36.27 -19.23
CA ASN A 282 4.42 -37.70 -18.91
C ASN A 282 4.97 -38.07 -17.50
N ASP A 283 5.08 -37.11 -16.60
CA ASP A 283 5.47 -37.32 -15.19
C ASP A 283 4.48 -36.59 -14.25
N LEU A 284 4.46 -36.97 -12.97
CA LEU A 284 3.67 -36.28 -11.96
C LEU A 284 4.29 -34.91 -11.65
N ALA A 285 3.47 -33.88 -11.78
CA ALA A 285 3.86 -32.52 -11.44
C ALA A 285 4.10 -32.41 -9.93
N THR A 286 5.12 -31.67 -9.51
CA THR A 286 5.24 -31.26 -8.11
C THR A 286 4.52 -29.92 -7.97
N VAL A 287 3.48 -29.89 -7.14
CA VAL A 287 2.70 -28.67 -6.89
C VAL A 287 2.87 -28.25 -5.44
N GLU A 288 3.19 -26.98 -5.24
CA GLU A 288 3.20 -26.33 -3.94
C GLU A 288 1.89 -25.60 -3.72
N PHE A 289 1.27 -25.87 -2.59
CA PHE A 289 -0.02 -25.33 -2.18
C PHE A 289 0.15 -24.50 -0.91
N ILE A 290 -0.66 -23.45 -0.80
CA ILE A 290 -0.89 -22.69 0.42
C ILE A 290 -2.33 -22.99 0.86
N LEU A 291 -2.50 -23.57 2.04
CA LEU A 291 -3.78 -23.69 2.70
C LEU A 291 -4.24 -22.29 3.08
N ILE A 292 -5.36 -21.86 2.51
CA ILE A 292 -6.00 -20.59 2.83
C ILE A 292 -6.96 -20.77 4.04
N PRO A 293 -7.13 -19.75 4.90
CA PRO A 293 -8.02 -19.79 6.05
C PRO A 293 -9.50 -19.99 5.71
#